data_AF-A0A516REZ5-F1
#
_entry.id   AF-A0A516REZ5-F1
#
_cell.length_a   1.000
_cell.length_b   1.000
_cell.length_c   1.000
_cell.angle_alpha   90.00
_cell.angle_beta   90.00
_cell.angle_gamma   90.00
#
_symmetry.space_group_name_H-M   'P 1'
#
loop_
_entity.id
_entity.type
_entity.pdbx_description
1 polymer ?
#
loop_
_entity_poly.entity_id
_entity_poly.type
_entity_poly.pdbx_seq_one_letter_code
_entity_poly.pdbx_strand_id
1 'polypeptide(L)'
;MHDTSSEGAPSPAGAATAVASARTVHGRGGVALLRTVAALACLETLVQGLLAGMLLNGDVDSIDPHGFNAYVFELLVFLQVVAAVLLWRHNRRLTWPLKATIGILLATFTQTALGLEGSLAAHVALGVALCAMETALVLRAFTLRTENAAAPTAPTVPRQHP
;
A
#
# COMPACT_ATOMS: atom_id res chain seq x y z
N MET A 1 48.80 -17.58 38.07
CA MET A 1 47.33 -17.55 38.23
C MET A 1 46.86 -16.16 37.78
N HIS A 2 46.56 -16.00 36.50
CA HIS A 2 45.96 -14.78 35.94
C HIS A 2 44.96 -15.23 34.88
N ASP A 3 43.68 -15.20 35.26
CA ASP A 3 42.56 -15.56 34.38
C ASP A 3 42.15 -14.37 33.52
N THR A 4 41.85 -14.70 32.27
CA THR A 4 41.44 -13.85 31.17
C THR A 4 39.99 -13.38 31.33
N SER A 5 39.74 -12.07 31.32
CA SER A 5 38.39 -11.53 31.12
C SER A 5 38.10 -11.42 29.63
N SER A 6 37.25 -12.30 29.10
CA SER A 6 36.66 -12.16 27.77
C SER A 6 35.40 -11.30 27.89
N GLU A 7 35.51 -10.09 27.35
CA GLU A 7 34.43 -9.13 27.14
C GLU A 7 33.31 -9.77 26.29
N GLY A 8 32.07 -9.64 26.77
CA GLY A 8 30.89 -10.26 26.18
C GLY A 8 30.53 -9.63 24.83
N ALA A 9 30.62 -10.43 23.77
CA ALA A 9 30.03 -10.08 22.49
C ALA A 9 28.48 -10.09 22.59
N PRO A 10 27.78 -9.08 22.05
CA PRO A 10 26.32 -9.08 22.03
C PRO A 10 25.80 -10.25 21.18
N SER A 11 24.86 -11.01 21.76
CA SER A 11 24.25 -12.18 21.14
C SER A 11 23.51 -11.80 19.85
N PRO A 12 23.73 -12.49 18.71
CA PRO A 12 23.08 -12.21 17.43
C PRO A 12 21.56 -12.50 17.42
N ALA A 13 21.02 -13.00 18.54
CA ALA A 13 19.60 -13.33 18.69
C ALA A 13 18.66 -12.11 18.66
N GLY A 14 19.16 -10.90 18.96
CA GLY A 14 18.33 -9.68 19.02
C GLY A 14 18.04 -9.03 17.66
N ALA A 15 18.88 -9.24 16.65
CA ALA A 15 18.70 -8.63 15.33
C ALA A 15 17.72 -9.43 14.43
N ALA A 16 17.53 -10.73 14.72
CA ALA A 16 16.66 -11.61 13.93
C ALA A 16 15.16 -11.54 14.35
N THR A 17 14.84 -10.90 15.47
CA THR A 17 13.47 -10.92 16.03
C THR A 17 12.52 -9.86 15.43
N ALA A 18 13.01 -8.97 14.56
CA ALA A 18 12.21 -7.90 13.95
C ALA A 18 11.90 -8.13 12.46
N VAL A 19 12.00 -9.36 11.96
CA VAL A 19 11.33 -9.71 10.70
C VAL A 19 9.84 -9.75 11.02
N ALA A 20 9.14 -8.66 10.72
CA ALA A 20 7.70 -8.51 10.88
C ALA A 20 7.01 -9.83 10.48
N SER A 21 6.43 -10.52 11.47
CA SER A 21 5.65 -11.73 11.25
C SER A 21 4.55 -11.39 10.27
N ALA A 22 4.74 -11.71 8.98
CA ALA A 22 3.71 -11.32 8.04
C ALA A 22 2.47 -12.15 8.31
N ARG A 23 1.41 -11.41 8.57
CA ARG A 23 0.11 -11.92 8.94
C ARG A 23 -0.43 -12.69 7.75
N THR A 24 -0.83 -13.93 7.99
CA THR A 24 -1.61 -14.70 7.03
C THR A 24 -3.02 -14.12 6.96
N VAL A 25 -3.51 -13.93 5.74
CA VAL A 25 -4.79 -13.28 5.44
C VAL A 25 -5.61 -14.21 4.56
N HIS A 26 -6.88 -14.39 4.93
CA HIS A 26 -7.83 -15.17 4.15
C HIS A 26 -8.34 -14.33 2.97
N GLY A 27 -8.52 -14.95 1.80
CA GLY A 27 -9.10 -14.30 0.62
C GLY A 27 -8.06 -13.73 -0.35
N ARG A 28 -7.45 -14.62 -1.13
CA ARG A 28 -6.44 -14.28 -2.16
C ARG A 28 -6.96 -13.24 -3.18
N GLY A 29 -8.24 -13.34 -3.55
CA GLY A 29 -8.88 -12.39 -4.46
C GLY A 29 -8.95 -10.96 -3.89
N GLY A 30 -9.31 -10.80 -2.61
CA GLY A 30 -9.37 -9.48 -1.98
C GLY A 30 -7.99 -8.83 -1.85
N VAL A 31 -6.96 -9.61 -1.53
CA VAL A 31 -5.57 -9.13 -1.49
C VAL A 31 -5.08 -8.76 -2.90
N ALA A 32 -5.37 -9.57 -3.91
CA ALA A 32 -5.01 -9.28 -5.30
C ALA A 32 -5.69 -8.00 -5.79
N LEU A 33 -7.00 -7.85 -5.55
CA LEU A 33 -7.76 -6.65 -5.91
C LEU A 33 -7.17 -5.39 -5.27
N LEU A 34 -6.92 -5.41 -3.96
CA LEU A 34 -6.32 -4.28 -3.25
C LEU A 34 -4.97 -3.88 -3.86
N ARG A 35 -4.10 -4.86 -4.16
CA ARG A 35 -2.78 -4.62 -4.76
C ARG A 35 -2.89 -4.00 -6.15
N THR A 36 -3.74 -4.58 -7.01
CA THR A 36 -3.90 -4.11 -8.38
C THR A 36 -4.43 -2.68 -8.39
N VAL A 37 -5.51 -2.42 -7.64
CA VAL A 37 -6.13 -1.08 -7.63
C VAL A 37 -5.19 -0.05 -6.97
N ALA A 38 -4.50 -0.39 -5.89
CA ALA A 38 -3.51 0.52 -5.28
C ALA A 38 -2.33 0.81 -6.21
N ALA A 39 -1.83 -0.19 -6.94
CA ALA A 39 -0.76 0.02 -7.91
C ALA A 39 -1.20 0.92 -9.07
N LEU A 40 -2.42 0.71 -9.59
CA LEU A 40 -3.00 1.58 -10.62
C LEU A 40 -3.19 3.01 -10.10
N ALA A 41 -3.75 3.19 -8.90
CA ALA A 41 -3.92 4.52 -8.30
C ALA A 41 -2.57 5.22 -8.07
N CYS A 42 -1.55 4.49 -7.61
CA CYS A 42 -0.20 5.02 -7.46
C CYS A 42 0.39 5.47 -8.80
N LEU A 43 0.19 4.71 -9.88
CA LEU A 43 0.64 5.11 -11.22
C LEU A 43 -0.12 6.35 -11.71
N GLU A 44 -1.44 6.41 -11.48
CA GLU A 44 -2.27 7.57 -11.81
C GLU A 44 -1.75 8.85 -11.15
N THR A 45 -1.26 8.81 -9.90
CA THR A 45 -0.66 10.02 -9.26
C THR A 45 0.55 10.57 -10.02
N LEU A 46 1.31 9.72 -10.72
CA LEU A 46 2.43 10.17 -11.55
C LEU A 46 1.93 10.84 -12.84
N VAL A 47 0.88 10.28 -13.45
CA VAL A 47 0.22 10.88 -14.61
C VAL A 47 -0.39 12.24 -14.23
N GLN A 48 -1.07 12.30 -13.08
CA GLN A 48 -1.63 13.53 -12.53
C GLN A 48 -0.55 14.61 -12.32
N GLY A 49 0.60 14.23 -11.76
CA GLY A 49 1.75 15.12 -11.59
C GLY A 49 2.34 15.60 -12.91
N LEU A 50 2.42 14.74 -13.93
CA LEU A 50 2.85 15.12 -15.28
C LEU A 50 1.88 16.13 -15.90
N LEU A 51 0.57 15.86 -15.90
CA LEU A 51 -0.46 16.74 -16.45
C LEU A 51 -0.49 18.10 -15.72
N ALA A 52 -0.37 18.10 -14.39
CA ALA A 52 -0.24 19.32 -13.61
C ALA A 52 1.05 20.09 -13.94
N GLY A 53 2.16 19.39 -14.13
CA GLY A 53 3.43 19.97 -14.53
C GLY A 53 3.36 20.64 -15.91
N MET A 54 2.67 20.03 -16.88
CA MET A 54 2.43 20.63 -18.19
C MET A 54 1.61 21.92 -18.08
N LEU A 55 0.54 21.91 -17.28
CA LEU A 55 -0.25 23.11 -17.00
C LEU A 55 0.58 24.23 -16.37
N LEU A 56 1.41 23.90 -15.38
CA LEU A 56 2.32 24.86 -14.75
C LEU A 56 3.41 25.37 -15.70
N ASN A 57 3.74 24.61 -16.73
CA ASN A 57 4.64 25.00 -17.81
C ASN A 57 3.93 25.81 -18.92
N GLY A 58 2.65 26.15 -18.75
CA GLY A 58 1.87 27.01 -19.64
C GLY A 58 0.99 26.29 -20.65
N ASP A 59 0.92 24.95 -20.62
CA ASP A 59 0.01 24.18 -21.47
C ASP A 59 -1.40 24.15 -20.87
N VAL A 60 -2.21 25.16 -21.22
CA VAL A 60 -3.58 25.30 -20.72
C VAL A 60 -4.51 24.18 -21.17
N ASP A 61 -4.21 23.52 -22.29
CA ASP A 61 -5.01 22.41 -22.81
C ASP A 61 -4.90 21.16 -21.92
N SER A 62 -3.90 21.10 -21.03
CA SER A 62 -3.73 20.05 -20.03
C SER A 62 -4.73 20.12 -18.87
N ILE A 63 -5.57 21.16 -18.75
CA ILE A 63 -6.62 21.27 -17.72
C ILE A 63 -7.64 20.13 -17.84
N ASP A 64 -8.20 19.90 -19.03
CA ASP A 64 -9.24 18.89 -19.24
C ASP A 64 -8.72 17.46 -19.01
N PRO A 65 -7.54 17.06 -19.56
CA PRO A 65 -6.91 15.80 -19.23
C PRO A 65 -6.63 15.65 -17.73
N HIS A 66 -6.14 16.68 -17.05
CA HIS A 66 -5.88 16.64 -15.62
C HIS A 66 -7.15 16.41 -14.80
N GLY A 67 -8.23 17.10 -15.16
CA GLY A 67 -9.56 16.90 -14.55
C GLY A 67 -10.12 15.50 -14.80
N PHE A 68 -10.01 14.99 -16.04
CA PHE A 68 -10.42 13.63 -16.35
C PHE A 68 -9.62 12.58 -15.56
N ASN A 69 -8.30 12.75 -15.48
CA ASN A 69 -7.43 11.91 -14.68
C ASN A 69 -7.84 11.92 -13.19
N ALA A 70 -8.27 13.07 -12.66
CA ALA A 70 -8.73 13.15 -11.28
C ALA A 70 -9.95 12.25 -11.02
N TYR A 71 -10.90 12.16 -11.96
CA TYR A 71 -12.04 11.24 -11.84
C TYR A 71 -11.63 9.76 -11.90
N VAL A 72 -10.65 9.43 -12.76
CA VAL A 72 -10.11 8.05 -12.82
C VAL A 72 -9.43 7.68 -11.49
N PHE A 73 -8.61 8.59 -10.95
CA PHE A 73 -7.97 8.40 -9.65
C PHE A 73 -9.00 8.24 -8.52
N GLU A 74 -10.04 9.09 -8.48
CA GLU A 74 -11.11 9.00 -7.49
C GLU A 74 -11.86 7.67 -7.54
N LEU A 75 -12.18 7.18 -8.75
CA LEU A 75 -12.78 5.85 -8.94
C LEU A 75 -11.87 4.74 -8.41
N LEU A 76 -10.57 4.79 -8.69
CA LEU A 76 -9.63 3.80 -8.17
C LEU A 76 -9.57 3.82 -6.65
N VAL A 77 -9.47 5.00 -6.02
CA VAL A 77 -9.47 5.14 -4.56
C VAL A 77 -10.77 4.58 -3.96
N PHE A 78 -11.92 4.83 -4.60
CA PHE A 78 -13.19 4.22 -4.18
C PHE A 78 -13.16 2.68 -4.25
N LEU A 79 -12.61 2.12 -5.34
CA LEU A 79 -12.41 0.68 -5.48
C LEU A 79 -11.44 0.12 -4.42
N GLN A 80 -10.45 0.88 -3.97
CA GLN A 80 -9.59 0.47 -2.86
C GLN A 80 -10.38 0.34 -1.54
N VAL A 81 -11.30 1.27 -1.27
CA VAL A 81 -12.18 1.18 -0.10
C VAL A 81 -13.05 -0.06 -0.18
N VAL A 82 -13.64 -0.35 -1.34
CA VAL A 82 -14.42 -1.59 -1.57
C VAL A 82 -13.55 -2.83 -1.31
N ALA A 83 -12.34 -2.88 -1.88
CA ALA A 83 -11.40 -3.98 -1.67
C ALA A 83 -11.02 -4.14 -0.18
N ALA A 84 -10.79 -3.04 0.52
CA ALA A 84 -10.46 -3.01 1.94
C ALA A 84 -11.64 -3.48 2.81
N VAL A 85 -12.89 -3.12 2.47
CA VAL A 85 -14.10 -3.61 3.16
C VAL A 85 -14.26 -5.12 2.95
N LEU A 86 -14.09 -5.62 1.73
CA LEU A 86 -14.15 -7.05 1.44
C LEU A 86 -13.08 -7.83 2.21
N LEU A 87 -11.87 -7.28 2.28
CA LEU A 87 -10.77 -7.88 3.03
C LEU A 87 -11.04 -7.87 4.55
N TRP A 88 -11.53 -6.76 5.08
CA TRP A 88 -11.89 -6.62 6.49
C TRP A 88 -13.01 -7.56 6.91
N ARG A 89 -14.02 -7.78 6.06
CA ARG A 89 -15.14 -8.70 6.35
C ARG A 89 -14.67 -10.12 6.68
N HIS A 90 -13.67 -10.61 5.96
CA HIS A 90 -13.08 -11.94 6.17
C HIS A 90 -11.92 -11.94 7.17
N ASN A 91 -11.38 -10.77 7.51
CA ASN A 91 -10.20 -10.61 8.35
C ASN A 91 -10.39 -9.45 9.35
N ARG A 92 -11.33 -9.60 10.30
CA ARG A 92 -11.79 -8.50 11.18
C ARG A 92 -10.68 -7.77 11.96
N ARG A 93 -9.56 -8.43 12.22
CA ARG A 93 -8.37 -7.87 12.90
C ARG A 93 -7.43 -7.09 11.96
N LEU A 94 -7.64 -7.14 10.65
CA LEU A 94 -6.86 -6.44 9.63
C LEU A 94 -7.57 -5.12 9.26
N THR A 95 -7.55 -4.16 10.18
CA THR A 95 -8.28 -2.88 10.01
C THR A 95 -7.47 -1.81 9.28
N TRP A 96 -6.16 -1.99 9.14
CA TRP A 96 -5.29 -0.95 8.57
C TRP A 96 -5.61 -0.60 7.10
N PRO A 97 -5.96 -1.55 6.19
CA PRO A 97 -6.26 -1.19 4.80
C PRO A 97 -7.50 -0.30 4.72
N LEU A 98 -8.51 -0.61 5.53
CA LEU A 98 -9.75 0.17 5.59
C LEU A 98 -9.50 1.60 6.09
N LYS A 99 -8.73 1.75 7.17
CA LYS A 99 -8.38 3.08 7.69
C LYS A 99 -7.54 3.90 6.69
N ALA A 100 -6.56 3.26 6.05
CA ALA A 100 -5.69 3.91 5.07
C ALA A 100 -6.48 4.40 3.85
N THR A 101 -7.30 3.52 3.25
CA THR A 101 -8.08 3.85 2.04
C THR A 101 -9.17 4.89 2.32
N ILE A 102 -9.81 4.87 3.50
CA ILE A 102 -10.71 5.95 3.92
C ILE A 102 -9.95 7.28 4.06
N GLY A 103 -8.76 7.27 4.66
CA GLY A 103 -7.94 8.47 4.80
C GLY A 103 -7.53 9.05 3.44
N ILE A 104 -7.11 8.19 2.50
CA ILE A 104 -6.79 8.57 1.12
C ILE A 104 -8.03 9.15 0.43
N LEU A 105 -9.20 8.51 0.54
CA LEU A 105 -10.45 9.02 -0.06
C LEU A 105 -10.80 10.42 0.44
N LEU A 106 -10.70 10.67 1.75
CA LEU A 106 -10.94 12.01 2.32
C LEU A 106 -9.92 13.03 1.81
N ALA A 107 -8.65 12.64 1.69
CA ALA A 107 -7.61 13.49 1.12
C ALA A 107 -7.86 13.78 -0.38
N THR A 108 -8.35 12.81 -1.16
CA THR A 108 -8.74 12.99 -2.55
C THR A 108 -9.88 14.00 -2.71
N PHE A 109 -10.92 13.94 -1.87
CA PHE A 109 -11.98 14.95 -1.91
C PHE A 109 -11.48 16.35 -1.54
N THR A 110 -10.63 16.42 -0.51
CA THR A 110 -9.98 17.68 -0.11
C THR A 110 -9.13 18.23 -1.26
N GLN A 111 -8.44 17.37 -1.98
CA GLN A 111 -7.63 17.73 -3.12
C GLN A 111 -8.46 18.32 -4.27
N THR A 112 -9.59 17.69 -4.60
CA THR A 112 -10.52 18.20 -5.60
C THR A 112 -11.04 19.59 -5.20
N ALA A 113 -11.43 19.78 -3.93
CA ALA A 113 -11.88 21.09 -3.44
C ALA A 113 -10.79 22.17 -3.59
N LEU A 114 -9.55 21.88 -3.17
CA LEU A 114 -8.42 22.81 -3.31
C LEU A 114 -8.11 23.15 -4.78
N GLY A 115 -8.28 22.18 -5.69
CA GLY A 115 -8.11 22.40 -7.13
C GLY A 115 -9.18 23.32 -7.70
N LEU A 116 -10.45 23.12 -7.32
CA LEU A 116 -11.57 23.96 -7.74
C LEU A 116 -11.49 25.39 -7.19
N GLU A 117 -10.97 25.56 -5.96
CA GLU A 117 -10.75 26.85 -5.33
C GLU A 117 -9.52 27.59 -5.89
N GLY A 118 -8.69 26.94 -6.70
CA GLY A 118 -7.44 27.51 -7.23
C GLY A 118 -6.34 27.69 -6.18
N SER A 119 -6.43 26.97 -5.05
CA SER A 119 -5.43 27.01 -3.97
C SER A 119 -4.19 26.20 -4.35
N LEU A 120 -3.39 26.74 -5.28
CA LEU A 120 -2.36 25.99 -6.00
C LEU A 120 -1.32 25.34 -5.08
N ALA A 121 -0.76 26.09 -4.14
CA ALA A 121 0.29 25.58 -3.25
C ALA A 121 -0.22 24.42 -2.38
N ALA A 122 -1.43 24.55 -1.83
CA ALA A 122 -2.04 23.51 -1.01
C ALA A 122 -2.41 22.28 -1.85
N HIS A 123 -2.96 22.50 -3.04
CA HIS A 123 -3.33 21.44 -3.98
C HIS A 123 -2.10 20.60 -4.42
N VAL A 124 -1.03 21.27 -4.84
CA VAL A 124 0.21 20.58 -5.24
C VAL A 124 0.83 19.82 -4.06
N ALA A 125 0.91 20.45 -2.88
CA ALA A 125 1.46 19.81 -1.69
C ALA A 125 0.68 18.55 -1.28
N LEU A 126 -0.65 18.63 -1.26
CA LEU A 126 -1.51 17.48 -0.97
C LEU A 126 -1.39 16.40 -2.07
N GLY A 127 -1.05 16.77 -3.30
CA GLY A 127 -0.89 15.83 -4.42
C GLY A 127 0.34 14.97 -4.26
N VAL A 128 1.45 15.60 -3.87
CA VAL A 128 2.67 14.89 -3.48
C VAL A 128 2.42 13.98 -2.27
N ALA A 129 1.65 14.46 -1.28
CA ALA A 129 1.28 13.64 -0.13
C ALA A 129 0.43 12.43 -0.53
N LEU A 130 -0.55 12.59 -1.43
CA LEU A 130 -1.35 11.48 -1.99
C LEU A 130 -0.49 10.46 -2.73
N CYS A 131 0.46 10.90 -3.56
CA CYS A 131 1.44 10.02 -4.22
C CYS A 131 2.24 9.20 -3.19
N ALA A 132 2.70 9.83 -2.11
CA ALA A 132 3.41 9.14 -1.03
C ALA A 132 2.52 8.16 -0.25
N MET A 133 1.27 8.53 0.02
CA MET A 133 0.29 7.66 0.70
C MET A 133 -0.05 6.43 -0.15
N GLU A 134 -0.25 6.60 -1.45
CA GLU A 134 -0.48 5.49 -2.39
C GLU A 134 0.74 4.58 -2.49
N THR A 135 1.94 5.15 -2.60
CA THR A 135 3.19 4.37 -2.57
C THR A 135 3.29 3.54 -1.28
N ALA A 136 3.01 4.14 -0.12
CA ALA A 136 3.02 3.43 1.15
C ALA A 136 1.95 2.34 1.23
N LEU A 137 0.74 2.60 0.70
CA LEU A 137 -0.34 1.62 0.62
C LEU A 137 0.08 0.42 -0.25
N VAL A 138 0.65 0.66 -1.43
CA VAL A 138 1.20 -0.37 -2.31
C VAL A 138 2.22 -1.21 -1.54
N LEU A 139 3.31 -0.60 -1.04
CA LEU A 139 4.37 -1.31 -0.33
C LEU A 139 3.82 -2.16 0.82
N ARG A 140 2.89 -1.60 1.61
CA ARG A 140 2.29 -2.31 2.74
C ARG A 140 1.33 -3.41 2.30
N ALA A 141 0.57 -3.25 1.22
CA ALA A 141 -0.30 -4.28 0.66
C ALA A 141 0.49 -5.50 0.14
N PHE A 142 1.71 -5.27 -0.37
CA PHE A 142 2.60 -6.36 -0.78
C PHE A 142 3.19 -7.16 0.40
N THR A 143 3.14 -6.64 1.63
CA THR A 143 3.53 -7.42 2.83
C THR A 143 2.50 -8.48 3.25
N LEU A 144 1.24 -8.40 2.78
CA LEU A 144 0.19 -9.35 3.15
C LEU A 144 0.47 -10.75 2.56
N ARG A 145 0.53 -11.79 3.40
CA ARG A 145 0.66 -13.17 2.93
C ARG A 145 -0.71 -13.84 2.90
N THR A 146 -1.05 -14.50 1.81
CA THR A 146 -2.32 -15.27 1.68
C THR A 146 -2.07 -16.73 1.99
N GLU A 147 -3.02 -17.42 2.61
CA GLU A 147 -2.85 -18.79 3.15
C GLU A 147 -2.58 -19.93 2.14
N ASN A 148 -2.41 -19.65 0.85
CA ASN A 148 -2.17 -20.67 -0.18
C ASN A 148 -0.69 -21.02 -0.40
N ALA A 149 0.13 -21.02 0.64
CA ALA A 149 1.53 -21.45 0.57
C ALA A 149 1.84 -22.55 1.61
N ALA A 150 0.85 -23.37 1.96
CA ALA A 150 1.14 -24.69 2.52
C ALA A 150 1.79 -25.52 1.40
N ALA A 151 3.10 -25.68 1.50
CA ALA A 151 3.90 -26.56 0.65
C ALA A 151 3.24 -27.96 0.53
N PRO A 152 3.41 -28.67 -0.60
CA PRO A 152 2.93 -30.04 -0.74
C PRO A 152 3.41 -30.85 0.47
N THR A 153 2.46 -31.41 1.22
CA THR A 153 2.71 -32.36 2.30
C THR A 153 3.70 -33.40 1.79
N ALA A 154 4.92 -33.39 2.34
CA ALA A 154 5.93 -34.38 2.00
C ALA A 154 5.32 -35.78 2.18
N PRO A 155 5.54 -36.72 1.24
CA PRO A 155 5.01 -38.07 1.37
C PRO A 155 5.52 -38.67 2.69
N THR A 156 4.59 -39.16 3.50
CA THR A 156 4.92 -39.92 4.70
C THR A 156 5.63 -41.20 4.26
N VAL A 157 6.96 -41.22 4.29
CA VAL A 157 7.72 -42.45 4.03
C VAL A 157 7.42 -43.42 5.18
N PRO A 158 6.79 -44.59 4.92
CA PRO A 158 6.58 -45.58 5.96
C PRO A 158 7.94 -46.06 6.46
N ARG A 159 8.18 -46.01 7.76
CA ARG A 159 9.36 -46.65 8.35
C ARG A 159 9.28 -48.15 8.08
N GLN A 160 10.13 -48.66 7.20
CA GLN A 160 10.40 -50.09 7.09
C GLN A 160 11.34 -50.47 8.25
N HIS A 161 10.82 -51.28 9.17
CA HIS A 161 11.63 -51.98 10.17
C HIS A 161 12.06 -53.34 9.60
N PRO A 162 13.36 -53.63 9.61
CA PRO A 162 13.90 -54.95 9.90
C PRO A 162 14.55 -54.99 11.28
#